data_AF-A0A529FR73-F1
#
_entry.id   AF-A0A529FR73-F1
#
_cell.length_a   1.000
_cell.length_b   1.000
_cell.length_c   1.000
_cell.angle_alpha   90.00
_cell.angle_beta   90.00
_cell.angle_gamma   90.00
#
_symmetry.space_group_name_H-M   'P 1'
#
loop_
_entity.id
_entity.type
_entity.pdbx_description
1 polymer ?
#
loop_
_entity_poly.entity_id
_entity_poly.type
_entity_poly.pdbx_seq_one_letter_code
_entity_poly.pdbx_strand_id
1 'polypeptide(L)' 'APRVIIDPHPRNARAIRAYEKAGFRPIGRRQSQYGDVVLMAVDAAQGDTEEGD' A
#
# COMPACT_ATOMS: atom_id res chain seq x y z
N ALA A 1 -0.02 8.85 12.76
CA ALA A 1 -1.20 8.75 11.88
C ALA A 1 -1.37 7.29 11.45
N PRO A 2 -2.61 6.83 11.18
CA PRO A 2 -2.83 5.47 10.68
C PRO A 2 -2.11 5.25 9.34
N ARG A 3 -1.67 4.00 9.11
CA ARG A 3 -0.93 3.57 7.92
C ARG A 3 -1.67 2.45 7.22
N VAL A 4 -1.83 2.55 5.91
CA VAL A 4 -2.40 1.49 5.07
C VAL A 4 -1.28 0.72 4.40
N ILE A 5 -1.32 -0.61 4.46
CA ILE A 5 -0.36 -1.52 3.82
C ILE A 5 -1.09 -2.40 2.80
N ILE A 6 -0.47 -2.60 1.64
CA ILE A 6 -0.96 -3.48 0.58
C ILE A 6 0.17 -4.35 0.02
N ASP A 7 -0.17 -5.56 -0.44
CA ASP A 7 0.77 -6.62 -0.82
C ASP A 7 0.57 -7.13 -2.26
N PRO A 8 0.63 -6.26 -3.29
CA PRO A 8 0.51 -6.72 -4.67
C PRO A 8 1.57 -7.78 -5.03
N HIS A 9 1.16 -8.78 -5.80
CA HIS A 9 2.10 -9.73 -6.41
C HIS A 9 3.11 -8.97 -7.29
N PRO A 10 4.42 -9.28 -7.25
CA PRO A 10 5.48 -8.53 -7.96
C PRO A 10 5.29 -8.43 -9.47
N ARG A 11 4.66 -9.45 -10.08
CA ARG A 11 4.31 -9.48 -11.51
C ARG A 11 3.05 -8.69 -11.88
N ASN A 12 2.29 -8.18 -10.92
CA ASN A 12 1.09 -7.39 -11.19
C ASN A 12 1.45 -5.89 -11.34
N ALA A 13 2.13 -5.58 -12.44
CA ALA A 13 2.58 -4.22 -12.75
C ALA A 13 1.43 -3.19 -12.76
N ARG A 14 0.20 -3.61 -13.13
CA ARG A 14 -0.99 -2.75 -13.12
C ARG A 14 -1.37 -2.32 -11.70
N ALA A 15 -1.42 -3.27 -10.76
CA ALA A 15 -1.72 -2.97 -9.35
C ALA A 15 -0.64 -2.06 -8.74
N ILE A 16 0.63 -2.39 -8.96
CA ILE A 16 1.76 -1.59 -8.47
C ILE A 16 1.65 -0.14 -8.97
N ARG A 17 1.44 0.08 -10.28
CA ARG A 17 1.27 1.44 -10.81
C ARG A 17 0.03 2.15 -10.29
N ALA A 18 -1.07 1.43 -10.06
CA ALA A 18 -2.26 2.04 -9.47
C ALA A 18 -1.97 2.56 -8.05
N TYR A 19 -1.31 1.76 -7.21
CA TYR A 19 -1.00 2.16 -5.83
C TYR A 19 0.05 3.26 -5.77
N GLU A 20 1.06 3.23 -6.63
CA GLU A 20 2.03 4.34 -6.71
C GLU A 20 1.36 5.67 -7.06
N LYS A 21 0.38 5.65 -7.99
CA LYS A 21 -0.42 6.85 -8.32
C LYS A 21 -1.29 7.32 -7.16
N ALA A 22 -1.74 6.40 -6.31
CA ALA A 22 -2.47 6.70 -5.09
C ALA A 22 -1.54 7.11 -3.92
N GLY A 23 -0.24 7.28 -4.15
CA GLY A 23 0.71 7.76 -3.15
C GLY A 23 1.39 6.66 -2.33
N PHE A 24 1.07 5.38 -2.56
CA PHE A 24 1.76 4.28 -1.89
C PHE A 24 3.21 4.18 -2.35
N ARG A 25 4.09 3.80 -1.42
CA ARG A 25 5.52 3.59 -1.66
C ARG A 25 5.92 2.16 -1.33
N PRO A 26 6.76 1.50 -2.15
CA PRO A 26 7.28 0.18 -1.82
C PRO A 26 8.16 0.24 -0.57
N ILE A 27 7.90 -0.65 0.39
CA ILE A 27 8.64 -0.77 1.65
C ILE A 27 9.43 -2.08 1.76
N GLY A 28 9.26 -3.01 0.82
CA GLY A 28 10.07 -4.22 0.74
C GLY A 28 9.41 -5.34 -0.06
N ARG A 29 10.11 -6.46 -0.19
CA ARG A 29 9.56 -7.72 -0.71
C ARG A 29 9.60 -8.79 0.36
N ARG A 30 8.58 -9.63 0.44
CA ARG A 30 8.50 -10.71 1.42
C ARG A 30 7.78 -11.92 0.82
N GLN A 31 8.10 -13.09 1.35
CA GLN A 31 7.29 -14.27 1.15
C GLN A 31 6.13 -14.26 2.14
N SER A 32 4.92 -14.33 1.63
CA SER A 32 3.69 -14.52 2.40
C SER A 32 3.18 -15.95 2.25
N GLN A 33 2.14 -16.33 2.98
CA GLN A 33 1.46 -17.61 2.78
C GLN A 33 0.84 -17.77 1.37
N TYR A 34 0.68 -16.66 0.63
CA TYR A 34 0.15 -16.61 -0.73
C TYR A 34 1.23 -16.40 -1.80
N GLY A 35 2.51 -16.45 -1.42
CA GLY A 35 3.67 -16.29 -2.31
C GLY A 35 4.36 -14.94 -2.16
N ASP A 36 5.20 -14.62 -3.15
CA ASP A 36 6.03 -13.41 -3.17
C ASP A 36 5.14 -12.17 -3.33
N VAL A 37 5.38 -11.17 -2.49
CA VAL A 37 4.63 -9.91 -2.46
C VAL A 37 5.58 -8.72 -2.42
N VAL A 38 5.18 -7.62 -3.06
CA VAL A 38 5.77 -6.31 -2.85
C VAL A 38 4.93 -5.59 -1.81
N LEU A 39 5.47 -5.36 -0.62
CA LEU A 39 4.79 -4.55 0.37
C LEU A 39 4.87 -3.08 -0.02
N MET A 40 3.74 -2.40 -0.04
CA MET A 40 3.63 -0.98 -0.29
C MET A 40 2.81 -0.33 0.84
N ALA A 41 3.12 0.93 1.18
CA ALA A 41 2.42 1.64 2.24
C ALA A 41 2.18 3.11 1.92
N VAL A 42 1.10 3.66 2.49
CA VAL A 42 0.80 5.10 2.54
C VAL A 42 0.38 5.44 3.96
N ASP A 43 0.85 6.59 4.45
CA ASP A 43 0.50 7.11 5.76
C ASP A 43 -0.60 8.16 5.59
N ALA A 44 -1.64 8.12 6.42
CA ALA A 44 -2.67 9.15 6.40
C ALA A 44 -2.07 10.49 6.85
N ALA A 45 -2.44 11.58 6.18
CA ALA A 45 -2.13 12.91 6.70
C ALA A 45 -2.89 13.12 8.01
N GLN A 46 -2.31 13.83 8.98
CA GLN A 46 -2.93 14.08 10.30
C GLN A 46 -4.24 14.90 10.25
N GLY A 47 -4.76 15.25 9.06
CA GLY A 47 -5.93 16.11 8.87
C GLY A 47 -7.19 15.45 8.29
N ASP A 48 -7.15 14.18 7.88
CA ASP A 48 -8.28 13.55 7.17
C ASP A 48 -9.25 12.80 8.10
N THR A 49 -9.14 12.99 9.41
CA THR A 49 -10.09 12.47 10.40
C THR A 49 -11.21 13.49 10.61
N GLU A 50 -11.90 13.89 9.55
CA GLU A 50 -13.25 14.44 9.72
C GLU A 50 -14.18 13.22 9.86
N GLU A 51 -14.43 12.85 11.12
CA GLU A 51 -15.52 11.97 11.51
C GLU A 51 -16.82 12.56 10.94
N GLY A 52 -17.50 11.78 10.09
CA GLY A 52 -18.82 12.16 9.59
C GLY A 52 -19.83 12.16 10.74
N ASP A 53 -20.42 13.33 10.97
CA ASP A 53 -21.57 13.59 11.86
C ASP A 53 -22.89 13.15 11.19
#